data_AF-B8IQ38-F1
#
_entry.id   AF-B8IQ38-F1
#
_cell.length_a   1.000
_cell.length_b   1.000
_cell.length_c   1.000
_cell.angle_alpha   90.00
_cell.angle_beta   90.00
_cell.angle_gamma   90.00
#
_symmetry.space_group_name_H-M   'P 1'
#
loop_
_entity.id
_entity.type
_entity.pdbx_description
1 polymer ?
#
loop_
_entity_poly.entity_id
_entity_poly.type
_entity_poly.pdbx_seq_one_letter_code
_entity_poly.pdbx_strand_id
1 'polypeptide(L)'
;MRSLLWLIDNVITLYVYLLIASAVLSWLVAFNVVNVRNPVVSQIGEFLYRVTEPALRPIRRVLPNLGGIDISPIILVLLLFFLRNLMFEVFASLA
;
A
#
# COMPACT_ATOMS: atom_id res chain seq x y z
N MET A 1 -5.99 23.24 14.17
CA MET A 1 -6.21 21.94 13.47
C MET A 1 -5.04 21.41 12.64
N ARG A 2 -3.93 22.15 12.40
CA ARG A 2 -2.84 21.66 11.53
C ARG A 2 -2.24 20.32 11.98
N SER A 3 -2.03 20.11 13.29
CA SER A 3 -1.45 18.86 13.81
C SER A 3 -2.24 17.60 13.45
N LEU A 4 -3.57 17.70 13.30
CA LEU A 4 -4.40 16.56 12.89
C LEU A 4 -4.14 16.17 11.42
N LEU A 5 -3.96 17.17 10.53
CA LEU A 5 -3.59 16.91 9.14
C LEU A 5 -2.24 16.21 9.06
N TRP A 6 -1.26 16.69 9.82
CA TRP A 6 0.07 16.06 9.88
C TRP A 6 0.00 14.63 10.42
N LEU A 7 -0.86 14.35 11.40
CA LEU A 7 -1.08 13.00 11.88
C LEU A 7 -1.66 12.10 10.78
N ILE A 8 -2.69 12.55 10.07
CA ILE A 8 -3.29 11.81 8.96
C ILE A 8 -2.27 11.60 7.84
N ASP A 9 -1.48 12.62 7.52
CA ASP A 9 -0.42 12.57 6.53
C ASP A 9 0.62 11.48 6.82
N ASN A 10 1.06 11.41 8.08
CA ASN A 10 1.99 10.41 8.55
C ASN A 10 1.39 9.00 8.48
N VAL A 11 0.11 8.83 8.81
CA VAL A 11 -0.59 7.53 8.70
C VAL A 11 -0.68 7.09 7.24
N ILE A 12 -1.05 7.99 6.32
CA ILE A 12 -1.07 7.68 4.88
C ILE A 12 0.33 7.29 4.40
N THR A 13 1.36 8.04 4.80
CA THR A 13 2.75 7.80 4.41
C THR A 13 3.26 6.45 4.93
N LEU A 14 2.97 6.12 6.19
CA LEU A 14 3.30 4.81 6.77
C LEU A 14 2.61 3.68 6.00
N TYR A 15 1.33 3.84 5.68
CA TYR A 15 0.59 2.84 4.92
C TYR A 15 1.15 2.66 3.49
N VAL A 16 1.58 3.74 2.83
CA VAL A 16 2.29 3.68 1.54
C VAL A 16 3.58 2.86 1.67
N TYR A 17 4.37 3.01 2.73
CA TYR A 17 5.54 2.16 2.95
C TYR A 17 5.19 0.69 3.14
N LEU A 18 4.08 0.37 3.82
CA LEU A 18 3.61 -1.02 3.94
C LEU A 18 3.19 -1.60 2.58
N LEU A 19 2.54 -0.81 1.72
CA LEU A 19 2.20 -1.22 0.36
C LEU A 19 3.44 -1.49 -0.47
N ILE A 20 4.45 -0.63 -0.40
CA ILE A 20 5.73 -0.82 -1.07
C ILE A 20 6.43 -2.07 -0.55
N ALA A 21 6.49 -2.26 0.77
CA ALA A 21 7.08 -3.45 1.37
C ALA A 21 6.35 -4.73 0.92
N SER A 22 5.01 -4.71 0.86
CA SER A 22 4.20 -5.82 0.36
C SER A 22 4.49 -6.12 -1.12
N ALA A 23 4.56 -5.09 -1.96
CA ALA A 23 4.84 -5.25 -3.39
C ALA A 23 6.25 -5.80 -3.62
N VAL A 24 7.26 -5.22 -2.95
CA VAL A 24 8.64 -5.69 -3.02
C VAL A 24 8.75 -7.14 -2.56
N LEU A 25 8.17 -7.49 -1.41
CA LEU A 25 8.19 -8.87 -0.92
C LEU A 25 7.52 -9.84 -1.90
N SER A 26 6.39 -9.43 -2.51
CA SER A 26 5.72 -10.26 -3.52
C SER A 26 6.63 -10.55 -4.73
N TRP A 27 7.40 -9.57 -5.19
CA TRP A 27 8.37 -9.75 -6.27
C TRP A 27 9.57 -10.60 -5.84
N LEU A 28 10.10 -10.37 -4.63
CA LEU A 28 11.19 -11.19 -4.10
C LEU A 28 10.80 -12.67 -4.01
N VAL A 29 9.54 -12.96 -3.64
CA VAL A 29 9.01 -14.33 -3.63
C VAL A 29 8.81 -14.84 -5.07
N ALA A 30 8.17 -14.05 -5.94
CA ALA A 30 7.86 -14.45 -7.32
C ALA A 30 9.11 -14.76 -8.16
N PHE A 31 10.19 -13.99 -7.96
CA PHE A 31 11.48 -14.19 -8.64
C PHE A 31 12.41 -15.16 -7.90
N ASN A 32 11.92 -15.90 -6.91
CA ASN A 32 12.69 -16.86 -6.10
C ASN A 32 13.93 -16.26 -5.40
N VAL A 33 13.91 -14.96 -5.10
CA VAL A 33 14.98 -14.28 -4.34
C VAL A 33 14.88 -14.63 -2.85
N VAL A 34 13.67 -14.77 -2.32
CA VAL A 34 13.40 -15.19 -0.94
C VAL A 34 12.46 -16.39 -0.90
N ASN A 35 12.60 -17.21 0.14
CA ASN A 35 11.83 -18.43 0.29
C ASN A 35 10.81 -18.30 1.43
N VAL A 36 9.52 -18.47 1.12
CA VAL A 36 8.41 -18.46 2.09
C VAL A 36 8.46 -19.61 3.11
N ARG A 37 9.30 -20.62 2.90
CA ARG A 37 9.58 -21.66 3.89
C ARG A 37 10.39 -21.11 5.08
N ASN A 38 11.05 -19.96 4.94
CA ASN A 38 11.66 -19.28 6.07
C ASN A 38 10.56 -18.68 6.96
N PRO A 39 10.47 -19.06 8.24
CA PRO A 39 9.42 -18.58 9.14
C PRO A 39 9.36 -17.05 9.28
N VAL A 40 10.50 -16.36 9.16
CA VAL A 40 10.56 -14.90 9.24
C VAL A 40 9.91 -14.27 8.01
N VAL A 41 10.21 -14.80 6.82
CA VAL A 41 9.66 -14.32 5.55
C VAL A 41 8.15 -14.53 5.51
N SER A 42 7.66 -15.70 5.94
CA SER A 42 6.22 -15.98 5.98
C SER A 42 5.47 -15.10 6.97
N GLN A 43 6.02 -14.87 8.16
CA GLN A 43 5.40 -13.98 9.16
C GLN A 43 5.31 -12.54 8.68
N ILE A 44 6.39 -12.00 8.10
CA ILE A 44 6.40 -10.65 7.52
C ILE A 44 5.39 -10.57 6.36
N GLY A 45 5.38 -11.57 5.48
CA GLY A 45 4.44 -11.62 4.36
C GLY A 45 2.98 -11.69 4.79
N GLU A 46 2.67 -12.49 5.80
CA GLU A 46 1.32 -12.61 6.35
C GLU A 46 0.87 -11.30 7.03
N PHE A 47 1.77 -10.64 7.78
CA PHE A 47 1.49 -9.33 8.35
C PHE A 47 1.18 -8.29 7.27
N LEU A 48 2.05 -8.16 6.26
CA LEU A 48 1.86 -7.22 5.15
C LEU A 48 0.56 -7.51 4.39
N TYR A 49 0.28 -8.79 4.10
CA TYR A 49 -0.95 -9.21 3.46
C TYR A 49 -2.17 -8.80 4.29
N ARG A 50 -2.23 -9.14 5.58
CA ARG A 50 -3.38 -8.82 6.43
C ARG A 50 -3.67 -7.33 6.53
N VAL A 51 -2.62 -6.50 6.56
CA VAL A 51 -2.75 -5.04 6.66
C VAL A 51 -3.17 -4.42 5.34
N THR A 52 -2.64 -4.91 4.20
CA THR A 52 -2.85 -4.27 2.90
C THR A 52 -4.04 -4.82 2.10
N GLU A 53 -4.41 -6.08 2.33
CA GLU A 53 -5.45 -6.79 1.59
C GLU A 53 -6.81 -6.09 1.59
N PRO A 54 -7.32 -5.51 2.71
CA PRO A 54 -8.63 -4.86 2.71
C PRO A 54 -8.74 -3.73 1.68
N ALA A 55 -7.65 -3.00 1.40
CA ALA A 55 -7.62 -1.93 0.42
C ALA A 55 -7.22 -2.40 -0.99
N LEU A 56 -6.37 -3.44 -1.09
CA LEU A 56 -5.93 -3.99 -2.38
C LEU A 56 -7.00 -4.86 -3.04
N ARG A 57 -7.77 -5.62 -2.25
CA ARG A 57 -8.79 -6.57 -2.75
C ARG A 57 -9.85 -5.91 -3.64
N PRO A 58 -10.44 -4.75 -3.30
CA PRO A 58 -11.36 -4.05 -4.20
C PRO A 58 -10.72 -3.66 -5.53
N ILE A 59 -9.47 -3.22 -5.51
CA ILE A 59 -8.75 -2.81 -6.73
C ILE A 59 -8.49 -4.01 -7.63
N ARG A 60 -8.01 -5.13 -7.06
CA ARG A 60 -7.77 -6.37 -7.81
C ARG A 60 -9.02 -6.96 -8.44
N ARG A 61 -10.20 -6.72 -7.87
CA ARG A 61 -11.48 -7.16 -8.45
C ARG A 61 -11.86 -6.41 -9.73
N VAL A 62 -11.34 -5.20 -9.90
CA VAL A 62 -11.63 -4.35 -11.07
C VAL A 62 -10.57 -4.51 -12.15
N LEU A 63 -9.34 -4.85 -11.77
CA LEU A 63 -8.24 -5.00 -12.72
C LEU A 63 -8.34 -6.30 -13.54
N PRO A 64 -7.96 -6.25 -14.83
CA PRO A 64 -7.77 -7.46 -15.62
C PRO A 64 -6.59 -8.28 -15.06
N ASN A 65 -6.58 -9.58 -15.35
CA ASN A 65 -5.47 -10.44 -14.94
C ASN A 65 -4.21 -10.12 -15.78
N LEU A 66 -3.19 -9.54 -15.16
CA LEU A 66 -1.96 -9.07 -15.82
C LEU A 66 -0.81 -10.10 -15.79
N GLY A 67 -1.13 -11.39 -15.85
CA GLY A 67 -0.09 -12.43 -16.01
C GLY A 67 0.80 -12.60 -14.77
N GLY A 68 0.22 -12.50 -13.57
CA GLY A 68 0.90 -12.83 -12.31
C GLY A 68 1.62 -11.68 -11.62
N ILE A 69 1.69 -10.50 -12.24
CA ILE A 69 2.19 -9.27 -11.59
C ILE A 69 1.02 -8.47 -11.05
N ASP A 70 1.00 -8.28 -9.74
CA ASP A 70 -0.01 -7.47 -9.08
C ASP A 70 0.34 -5.98 -9.14
N ILE A 71 -0.36 -5.22 -9.99
CA ILE A 71 -0.20 -3.77 -10.08
C ILE A 71 -1.10 -2.99 -9.09
N SER A 72 -1.96 -3.68 -8.34
CA SER A 72 -2.89 -3.01 -7.42
C SER A 72 -2.20 -2.13 -6.36
N PRO A 73 -0.98 -2.44 -5.85
CA PRO A 73 -0.28 -1.55 -4.94
C PRO A 73 0.06 -0.20 -5.57
N ILE A 74 0.44 -0.18 -6.85
CA ILE A 74 0.77 1.06 -7.58
C ILE A 74 -0.48 1.95 -7.66
N ILE A 75 -1.61 1.36 -8.04
CA ILE A 75 -2.88 2.09 -8.15
C ILE A 75 -3.30 2.65 -6.79
N LEU A 76 -3.19 1.85 -5.74
CA LEU A 76 -3.54 2.29 -4.39
C LEU A 76 -2.63 3.43 -3.91
N VAL A 77 -1.32 3.35 -4.16
CA VAL A 77 -0.38 4.44 -3.82
C VAL A 77 -0.74 5.73 -4.56
N LEU A 78 -1.08 5.66 -5.84
CA LEU A 78 -1.52 6.84 -6.60
C LEU A 78 -2.80 7.45 -6.03
N LEU A 79 -3.78 6.61 -5.66
CA LEU A 79 -5.01 7.07 -5.01
C LEU A 79 -4.73 7.72 -3.65
N LEU A 80 -3.85 7.14 -2.85
CA LEU A 80 -3.47 7.70 -1.55
C LEU A 80 -2.76 9.04 -1.67
N PHE A 81 -1.84 9.21 -2.64
CA PHE A 81 -1.22 10.50 -2.91
C PHE A 81 -2.21 11.54 -3.42
N PHE A 82 -3.15 11.14 -4.26
CA PHE A 82 -4.23 12.03 -4.67
C PHE A 82 -5.06 12.49 -3.47
N LEU A 83 -5.50 11.58 -2.61
CA LEU A 83 -6.28 11.90 -1.41
C LEU A 83 -5.50 12.78 -0.42
N ARG A 84 -4.21 12.50 -0.25
CA ARG A 84 -3.29 13.33 0.54
C ARG A 84 -3.26 14.76 0.02
N ASN A 85 -3.00 14.95 -1.27
CA ASN A 85 -2.89 16.27 -1.88
C ASN A 85 -4.23 17.02 -1.82
N LEU A 86 -5.33 16.33 -2.13
CA LEU A 86 -6.69 16.88 -2.04
C LEU A 86 -7.01 17.34 -0.61
N MET A 87 -6.62 16.57 0.40
CA MET A 87 -6.81 16.96 1.80
C MET A 87 -6.07 18.26 2.15
N PHE A 88 -4.82 18.42 1.69
CA PHE A 88 -4.06 19.65 1.91
C PHE A 88 -4.68 20.85 1.18
N GLU A 89 -5.13 20.66 -0.05
CA GLU A 89 -5.79 21.70 -0.85
C GLU A 89 -7.11 22.17 -0.22
N VAL A 90 -7.96 21.22 0.19
CA VAL A 90 -9.23 21.53 0.86
C VAL A 90 -8.97 22.23 2.19
N PHE A 91 -8.00 21.78 3.00
CA PHE A 91 -7.70 22.47 4.25
C PHE A 91 -7.15 23.90 4.02
N ALA A 92 -6.30 24.09 3.02
CA ALA A 92 -5.74 25.40 2.68
C ALA A 92 -6.79 26.39 2.18
N SER A 93 -7.82 25.92 1.48
CA SER A 93 -8.93 26.78 1.01
C SER A 93 -9.93 27.17 2.12
N LEU A 94 -9.98 26.42 3.22
CA LEU A 94 -10.87 26.66 4.36
C LEU A 94 -10.23 27.47 5.50
N ALA A 95 -8.91 27.67 5.45
CA ALA A 95 -8.11 28.34 6.49
C ALA A 95 -7.80 29.78 6.13
#